data_AF-A0A6L6XA79-F1
#
_entry.id   AF-A0A6L6XA79-F1
#
_cell.length_a   1.000
_cell.length_b   1.000
_cell.length_c   1.000
_cell.angle_alpha   90.00
_cell.angle_beta   90.00
_cell.angle_gamma   90.00
#
_symmetry.space_group_name_H-M   'P 1'
#
loop_
_entity.id
_entity.type
_entity.pdbx_description
1 polymer ?
#
loop_
_entity_poly.entity_id
_entity_poly.type
_entity_poly.pdbx_seq_one_letter_code
_entity_poly.pdbx_strand_id
1 'polypeptide(L)'
;MGSWVVIAGYRYGDVHSTEFLHRGLDTEEQALKALRSAVHTYVPSKRIIEKWRRVYRFAGQETYLVVIHGKVTEWECTLRIAELVSDSADPAVGERAQRDDGVVEAARTAPAAEVADGPQDRIPPGY
;
A
#
# COMPACT_ATOMS: atom_id res chain seq x y z
N MET A 1 10.95 11.33 11.72
CA MET A 1 11.53 10.75 10.49
C MET A 1 10.43 9.91 9.86
N GLY A 2 10.19 10.09 8.56
CA GLY A 2 9.21 9.28 7.84
C GLY A 2 9.86 7.97 7.40
N SER A 3 9.10 6.89 7.27
CA SER A 3 9.62 5.64 6.69
C SER A 3 9.12 5.54 5.26
N TRP A 4 10.01 5.77 4.31
CA TRP A 4 9.69 5.81 2.89
C TRP A 4 10.13 4.54 2.17
N VAL A 5 9.39 4.17 1.14
CA VAL A 5 9.67 3.05 0.26
C VAL A 5 9.68 3.51 -1.20
N VAL A 6 10.45 2.83 -2.04
CA VAL A 6 10.33 2.90 -3.50
C VAL A 6 9.68 1.62 -3.98
N ILE A 7 8.60 1.74 -4.75
CA ILE A 7 7.85 0.60 -5.25
C ILE A 7 7.77 0.58 -6.78
N ALA A 8 7.71 -0.62 -7.34
CA ALA A 8 7.35 -0.88 -8.72
C ALA A 8 6.02 -1.62 -8.76
N GLY A 9 5.02 -1.06 -9.43
CA GLY A 9 3.77 -1.72 -9.77
C GLY A 9 3.80 -2.19 -11.21
N TYR A 10 3.39 -3.42 -11.49
CA TYR A 10 3.24 -3.92 -12.85
C TYR A 10 2.07 -4.89 -12.95
N ARG A 11 1.51 -5.02 -14.15
CA ARG A 11 0.44 -5.96 -14.44
C ARG A 11 1.02 -7.18 -15.15
N TYR A 12 0.68 -8.37 -14.66
CA TYR A 12 1.00 -9.63 -15.31
C TYR A 12 -0.30 -10.42 -15.49
N GLY A 13 -0.82 -10.47 -16.71
CA GLY A 13 -2.16 -10.99 -16.98
C GLY A 13 -3.22 -10.16 -16.25
N ASP A 14 -4.04 -10.80 -15.41
CA ASP A 14 -5.07 -10.12 -14.60
C ASP A 14 -4.60 -9.74 -13.19
N VAL A 15 -3.35 -10.02 -12.84
CA VAL A 15 -2.81 -9.76 -11.51
C VAL A 15 -2.01 -8.45 -11.51
N HIS A 16 -2.35 -7.55 -10.59
CA HIS A 16 -1.52 -6.40 -10.27
C HIS A 16 -0.52 -6.81 -9.18
N SER A 17 0.76 -6.74 -9.50
CA SER A 17 1.85 -7.01 -8.57
C SER A 17 2.51 -5.71 -8.13
N THR A 18 2.96 -5.67 -6.87
CA THR A 18 3.76 -4.56 -6.34
C THR A 18 5.03 -5.12 -5.71
N GLU A 19 6.17 -4.59 -6.11
CA GLU A 19 7.49 -4.95 -5.61
C GLU A 19 8.10 -3.75 -4.85
N PHE A 20 8.76 -4.02 -3.73
CA PHE A 20 9.51 -3.01 -2.98
C PHE A 20 10.96 -3.01 -3.43
N LEU A 21 11.40 -1.93 -4.07
CA LEU A 21 12.77 -1.76 -4.57
C LEU A 21 13.72 -1.27 -3.47
N HIS A 22 13.22 -0.34 -2.64
CA HIS A 22 13.93 0.19 -1.48
C HIS A 22 12.96 0.34 -0.31
N ARG A 23 13.46 0.14 0.92
CA ARG A 23 12.68 0.27 2.16
C ARG A 23 13.48 1.04 3.21
N GLY A 24 12.77 1.64 4.17
CA GLY A 24 13.37 2.27 5.34
C GLY A 24 14.20 3.50 5.00
N LEU A 25 13.73 4.32 4.05
CA LEU A 25 14.37 5.60 3.72
C LEU A 25 13.80 6.66 4.66
N ASP A 26 14.67 7.43 5.32
CA ASP A 26 14.28 8.31 6.44
C ASP A 26 13.62 9.62 5.99
N THR A 27 13.86 10.01 4.73
CA THR A 27 13.35 11.27 4.16
C THR A 27 12.80 11.09 2.76
N GLU A 28 11.87 11.96 2.39
CA GLU A 28 11.29 12.00 1.05
C GLU A 28 12.39 12.23 -0.02
N GLU A 29 13.36 13.10 0.23
CA GLU A 29 14.43 13.37 -0.73
C GLU A 29 15.31 12.15 -0.99
N GLN A 30 15.58 11.35 0.05
CA GLN A 30 16.28 10.07 -0.12
C GLN A 30 15.46 9.11 -0.98
N ALA A 31 14.15 9.01 -0.72
CA ALA A 31 13.22 8.20 -1.50
C ALA A 31 13.14 8.65 -2.96
N LEU A 32 13.05 9.96 -3.22
CA LEU A 32 13.04 10.53 -4.55
C LEU A 32 14.37 10.31 -5.29
N LYS A 33 15.51 10.42 -4.60
CA LYS A 33 16.83 10.10 -5.18
C LYS A 33 16.91 8.63 -5.56
N ALA A 34 16.45 7.73 -4.69
CA ALA A 34 16.40 6.30 -4.96
C ALA A 34 15.46 5.98 -6.13
N LEU A 35 14.28 6.61 -6.18
CA LEU A 35 13.33 6.48 -7.28
C LEU A 35 13.95 6.88 -8.62
N ARG A 36 14.57 8.06 -8.70
CA ARG A 36 15.23 8.53 -9.94
C ARG A 36 16.34 7.59 -10.40
N SER A 37 17.06 6.96 -9.48
CA SER A 37 18.03 5.91 -9.82
C SER A 37 17.36 4.64 -10.33
N ALA A 38 16.31 4.18 -9.66
CA ALA A 38 15.57 2.96 -10.00
C ALA A 38 14.89 3.05 -11.38
N VAL A 39 14.41 4.23 -11.77
CA VAL A 39 13.82 4.49 -13.09
C VAL A 39 14.73 4.12 -14.26
N HIS A 40 16.05 4.16 -14.07
CA HIS A 40 17.03 3.83 -15.10
C HIS A 40 17.62 2.43 -14.98
N THR A 41 17.42 1.74 -13.86
CA THR A 41 18.12 0.48 -13.55
C THR A 41 17.19 -0.69 -13.22
N TYR A 42 15.93 -0.42 -12.86
CA TYR A 42 14.97 -1.46 -12.52
C TYR A 42 14.67 -2.35 -13.73
N VAL A 43 14.62 -3.66 -13.49
CA VAL A 43 14.19 -4.69 -14.44
C VAL A 43 13.30 -5.70 -13.68
N PRO A 44 12.05 -5.92 -14.11
CA PRO A 44 11.07 -6.73 -13.36
C PRO A 44 11.39 -8.24 -13.34
N SER A 45 12.27 -8.72 -14.21
CA SER A 45 12.74 -10.10 -14.22
C SER A 45 14.18 -10.21 -14.68
N LYS A 46 14.98 -11.00 -13.96
CA LYS A 46 16.40 -11.27 -14.28
C LYS A 46 16.61 -11.94 -15.64
N ARG A 47 15.55 -12.41 -16.31
CA ARG A 47 15.60 -13.07 -17.62
C ARG A 47 15.34 -12.11 -18.79
N ILE A 48 15.01 -10.85 -18.51
CA ILE A 48 14.80 -9.85 -19.57
C ILE A 48 16.16 -9.32 -20.02
N ILE A 49 16.46 -9.48 -21.30
CA ILE A 49 17.56 -8.78 -21.96
C ILE A 49 16.97 -7.51 -22.56
N GLU A 50 17.17 -6.39 -21.87
CA GLU A 50 16.71 -5.08 -22.31
C GLU A 50 17.42 -4.65 -23.59
N LYS A 51 16.65 -4.25 -24.61
CA LYS A 51 17.18 -3.61 -25.82
C LYS A 51 17.12 -2.09 -25.71
N TRP A 52 15.98 -1.58 -25.26
CA TRP A 52 15.76 -0.16 -25.02
C TRP A 52 14.65 0.02 -23.97
N ARG A 53 14.62 1.21 -23.37
CA ARG A 53 13.54 1.64 -22.47
C ARG A 53 13.04 3.02 -22.84
N ARG A 54 11.76 3.26 -22.53
CA ARG A 54 11.17 4.60 -22.51
C ARG A 54 10.70 4.89 -21.09
N VAL A 55 10.95 6.10 -20.65
CA VAL A 55 10.56 6.58 -19.33
C VAL A 55 9.68 7.80 -19.53
N TYR A 56 8.48 7.76 -18.98
CA TYR A 56 7.55 8.88 -18.95
C TYR A 56 7.31 9.27 -17.51
N ARG A 57 7.19 10.57 -17.26
CA ARG A 57 6.79 11.11 -15.97
C ARG A 57 5.30 11.45 -16.02
N PHE A 58 4.54 11.04 -15.01
CA PHE A 58 3.15 11.47 -14.86
C PHE A 58 3.09 12.96 -14.49
N ALA A 59 2.15 13.68 -15.09
CA ALA A 59 2.01 15.12 -14.86
C ALA A 59 1.72 15.40 -13.37
N GLY A 60 2.45 16.36 -12.79
CA GLY A 60 2.24 16.80 -11.41
C GLY A 60 2.70 15.85 -10.31
N GLN A 61 3.35 14.72 -10.64
CA GLN A 61 3.80 13.73 -9.66
C GLN A 61 5.24 13.27 -9.94
N GLU A 62 5.97 12.87 -8.89
CA GLU A 62 7.21 12.08 -9.02
C GLU A 62 6.81 10.59 -9.14
N THR A 63 6.09 10.27 -10.21
CA THR A 63 5.71 8.91 -10.59
C THR A 63 6.06 8.71 -12.05
N TYR A 64 6.60 7.54 -12.37
CA TYR A 64 7.15 7.24 -13.68
C TYR A 64 6.54 5.99 -14.28
N LEU A 65 6.12 6.06 -15.54
CA LEU A 65 5.84 4.89 -16.37
C LEU A 65 7.13 4.51 -17.09
N VAL A 66 7.61 3.29 -16.85
CA VAL A 66 8.78 2.72 -17.49
C VAL A 66 8.33 1.59 -18.40
N VAL A 67 8.57 1.75 -19.69
CA VAL A 67 8.32 0.72 -20.71
C VAL A 67 9.66 0.13 -21.11
N ILE A 68 9.89 -1.14 -20.77
CA ILE A 68 11.12 -1.88 -21.04
C ILE A 68 10.83 -2.84 -22.20
N HIS A 69 11.52 -2.64 -23.31
CA HIS A 69 11.37 -3.49 -24.48
C HIS A 69 12.56 -4.46 -24.56
N GLY A 70 12.25 -5.74 -24.40
CA GLY A 70 13.19 -6.85 -24.53
C GLY A 70 13.29 -7.38 -25.95
N LYS A 71 13.91 -8.55 -26.12
CA LYS A 71 14.03 -9.21 -27.43
C LYS A 71 12.69 -9.76 -27.95
N VAL A 72 11.82 -10.25 -27.05
CA VAL A 72 10.55 -10.93 -27.35
C VAL A 72 9.40 -10.48 -26.46
N THR A 73 9.66 -9.61 -25.48
CA THR A 73 8.70 -9.19 -24.47
C THR A 73 8.75 -7.68 -24.29
N GLU A 74 7.60 -7.09 -24.02
CA GLU A 74 7.46 -5.71 -23.56
C GLU A 74 6.93 -5.74 -22.12
N TRP A 75 7.47 -4.86 -21.29
CA TRP A 75 7.08 -4.74 -19.88
C TRP A 75 6.76 -3.29 -19.56
N GLU A 76 5.60 -3.08 -18.94
CA GLU A 76 5.18 -1.78 -18.44
C GLU A 76 5.18 -1.82 -16.91
N CYS A 77 5.87 -0.86 -16.31
CA CYS A 77 5.98 -0.75 -14.86
C CYS A 77 5.77 0.70 -14.44
N THR A 78 5.03 0.91 -13.35
CA THR A 78 4.90 2.23 -12.71
C THR A 78 5.78 2.28 -11.47
N LEU A 79 6.71 3.21 -11.41
CA LEU A 79 7.59 3.42 -10.26
C LEU A 79 7.19 4.69 -9.51
N ARG A 80 7.11 4.60 -8.18
CA ARG A 80 6.76 5.72 -7.29
C ARG A 80 7.30 5.50 -5.88
N ILE A 81 7.28 6.56 -5.07
CA ILE A 81 7.53 6.46 -3.63
C ILE A 81 6.22 6.29 -2.85
N ALA A 82 6.32 5.75 -1.64
CA ALA A 82 5.23 5.72 -0.67
C ALA A 82 5.78 5.97 0.74
N GLU A 83 5.01 6.67 1.57
CA GLU A 83 5.31 6.85 2.99
C GLU A 83 4.53 5.83 3.82
N LEU A 84 5.18 5.23 4.80
CA LEU A 84 4.55 4.43 5.83
C LEU A 84 3.89 5.37 6.85
N VAL A 85 2.57 5.45 6.79
CA VAL A 85 1.77 6.29 7.68
C VAL A 85 1.38 5.57 8.98
N SER A 86 1.25 4.24 8.94
CA SER A 86 0.85 3.42 10.09
C SER A 86 1.40 2.00 9.95
N ASP A 87 1.92 1.44 11.04
CA ASP A 87 2.35 0.05 11.13
C ASP A 87 1.69 -0.60 12.36
N SER A 88 0.82 -1.57 12.13
CA SER A 88 0.14 -2.30 13.21
C SER A 88 1.05 -3.29 13.92
N ALA A 89 2.22 -3.60 13.36
CA ALA A 89 3.24 -4.41 14.02
C ALA A 89 4.13 -3.57 14.96
N ASP A 90 3.97 -2.25 14.96
CA ASP A 90 4.67 -1.36 15.90
C ASP A 90 4.06 -1.51 17.31
N PRO A 91 4.84 -1.93 18.32
CA PRO A 91 4.35 -2.06 19.69
C PRO A 91 3.79 -0.75 20.28
N ALA A 92 4.19 0.43 19.77
CA ALA A 92 3.65 1.71 20.22
C ALA A 92 2.19 1.96 19.79
N VAL A 93 1.70 1.26 18.75
CA VAL A 93 0.31 1.35 18.28
C VAL A 93 -0.63 0.46 19.11
N GLY A 94 -0.11 -0.65 19.64
CA GLY A 94 -0.86 -1.58 20.51
C GLY A 94 -1.37 -0.93 21.80
N GLU A 95 -0.64 0.02 22.39
CA GLU A 95 -1.07 0.74 23.60
C GLU A 95 -2.25 1.69 23.36
N ARG A 96 -2.43 2.21 22.14
CA ARG A 96 -3.57 3.08 21.81
C ARG A 96 -4.86 2.28 21.61
N ALA A 97 -4.77 1.11 21.00
CA ALA A 97 -5.92 0.22 20.82
C ALA A 97 -6.51 -0.26 22.16
N GLN A 98 -5.69 -0.44 23.20
CA GLN A 98 -6.16 -0.84 24.54
C GLN A 98 -6.82 0.28 25.35
N ARG A 99 -6.55 1.57 25.04
CA ARG A 99 -7.15 2.69 25.80
C ARG A 99 -8.61 2.97 25.43
N ASP A 100 -9.02 2.68 24.20
CA ASP A 100 -10.40 2.93 23.76
C ASP A 100 -11.40 1.86 24.27
N ASP A 101 -10.92 0.67 24.62
CA ASP A 101 -11.75 -0.38 25.26
C ASP A 101 -11.99 -0.12 26.78
N GLY A 102 -11.34 0.89 27.37
CA GLY A 102 -11.35 1.12 28.82
C GLY A 102 -12.33 2.19 29.33
N VAL A 103 -13.00 2.95 28.47
CA VAL A 103 -13.79 4.14 28.89
C VAL A 103 -15.29 3.83 29.12
N VAL A 104 -15.75 2.61 28.88
CA VAL A 104 -17.17 2.24 29.08
C VAL A 104 -17.50 1.52 30.40
N GLU A 105 -16.52 1.13 31.23
CA GLU A 105 -16.77 0.39 32.50
C GLU A 105 -16.47 1.23 33.76
N ALA A 106 -17.03 2.44 33.86
CA ALA A 106 -17.04 3.20 35.12
C ALA A 106 -18.37 3.94 35.35
N ALA A 107 -19.50 3.26 35.11
CA ALA A 107 -20.79 3.68 35.63
C ALA A 107 -21.69 2.45 35.91
N ARG A 108 -21.33 1.62 36.89
CA ARG A 108 -22.31 0.76 37.59
C ARG A 108 -22.99 1.61 38.66
N THR A 109 -24.32 1.65 38.74
CA THR A 109 -25.10 0.81 39.68
C THR A 109 -26.62 0.79 39.34
N ALA A 110 -27.09 -0.29 38.69
CA ALA A 110 -28.25 -1.21 38.94
C ALA A 110 -29.70 -0.72 39.26
N PRO A 111 -30.79 -1.55 39.15
CA PRO A 111 -30.98 -2.85 38.43
C PRO A 111 -32.39 -3.12 37.74
N ALA A 112 -32.42 -4.22 36.95
CA ALA A 112 -33.46 -5.27 36.78
C ALA A 112 -34.70 -5.15 35.83
N ALA A 113 -35.00 -6.32 35.22
CA ALA A 113 -36.09 -6.75 34.31
C ALA A 113 -35.94 -6.23 32.85
N GLU A 114 -35.96 -7.03 31.79
CA GLU A 114 -36.70 -8.27 31.49
C GLU A 114 -36.02 -8.95 30.28
N VAL A 115 -35.91 -10.28 30.26
CA VAL A 115 -35.49 -11.04 29.07
C VAL A 115 -36.74 -11.48 28.32
N ALA A 116 -36.90 -11.06 27.07
CA ALA A 116 -37.89 -11.62 26.13
C ALA A 116 -37.40 -11.53 24.67
N ASP A 117 -36.85 -12.65 24.20
CA ASP A 117 -37.16 -13.38 22.94
C ASP A 117 -37.66 -12.62 21.67
N GLY A 118 -36.77 -12.51 20.64
CA GLY A 118 -36.95 -12.35 19.16
C GLY A 118 -38.14 -11.57 18.54
N PRO A 119 -38.40 -11.62 17.21
CA PRO A 119 -37.58 -11.77 15.99
C PRO A 119 -37.78 -10.57 15.00
N GLN A 120 -37.17 -10.55 13.79
CA GLN A 120 -37.82 -10.19 12.49
C GLN A 120 -36.84 -9.92 11.31
N ASP A 121 -36.67 -10.95 10.49
CA ASP A 121 -36.90 -11.01 9.03
C ASP A 121 -37.06 -9.71 8.19
N ARG A 122 -36.22 -9.61 7.13
CA ARG A 122 -36.55 -9.49 5.67
C ARG A 122 -35.67 -8.48 4.91
N ILE A 123 -34.90 -9.02 3.97
CA ILE A 123 -34.27 -8.29 2.86
C ILE A 123 -35.34 -8.10 1.76
N PRO A 124 -35.60 -6.88 1.25
CA PRO A 124 -36.51 -6.69 0.12
C PRO A 124 -35.81 -7.00 -1.23
N PRO A 125 -36.53 -7.57 -2.23
CA PRO A 125 -35.97 -7.77 -3.57
C PRO A 125 -35.98 -6.45 -4.36
N GLY A 126 -35.03 -6.35 -5.30
CA GLY A 126 -34.76 -5.19 -6.12
C GLY A 126 -35.84 -4.83 -7.15
N TYR A 127 -35.56 -3.72 -7.83
CA TYR A 127 -36.23 -3.26 -9.05
C TYR A 127 -35.18 -3.09 -10.14
#